data_AF-A0A6C0KK60-F1
#
_entry.id   AF-A0A6C0KK60-F1
#
_cell.length_a   1.000
_cell.length_b   1.000
_cell.length_c   1.000
_cell.angle_alpha   90.00
_cell.angle_beta   90.00
_cell.angle_gamma   90.00
#
_symmetry.space_group_name_H-M   'P 1'
#
loop_
_entity.id
_entity.type
_entity.pdbx_description
1 polymer ?
#
loop_
_entity_poly.entity_id
_entity_poly.type
_entity_poly.pdbx_seq_one_letter_code
_entity_poly.pdbx_strand_id
1 'polypeptide(L)'
;MKTPKKGKHRKTSKKCGKGGKSSPLPKNYNMTLNNNHVRRAKSHNGEPVSAYNTSFNENLFLRESHNCYTYFLNLKSKKAMELCKDDFKYQNMCRRAQPGYLSGHPKLTKKDYKCGVIEERTLDDNPSIYKLDSIDDSCKPDYYKGAMVVAPGRDYHYYRLNDENVWTHKPGYKPSTALDSNNNEIIDPQLAARDYGGTLHYKDFCGYYCVPRNKNRKDMSHANQWNKAHEILEKKNIKNYNNQEKLVKSVVSHKQKTRKNNTHVTLGKRVASVIEKKKNNNITKKRKS
;
A
#
# COMPACT_ATOMS: atom_id res chain seq x y z
N MET A 1 28.67 59.30 -20.76
CA MET A 1 27.22 59.09 -20.96
C MET A 1 26.99 58.12 -22.11
N LYS A 2 26.48 56.92 -21.81
CA LYS A 2 25.60 56.09 -22.68
C LYS A 2 25.29 54.80 -21.90
N THR A 3 24.06 54.67 -21.46
CA THR A 3 23.51 53.55 -20.70
C THR A 3 23.21 52.35 -21.62
N PRO A 4 23.45 51.09 -21.20
CA PRO A 4 22.93 49.93 -21.92
C PRO A 4 21.48 49.65 -21.53
N LYS A 5 20.62 49.52 -22.54
CA LYS A 5 19.19 49.21 -22.42
C LYS A 5 18.98 47.76 -21.93
N LYS A 6 18.09 47.63 -20.93
CA LYS A 6 17.60 46.36 -20.36
C LYS A 6 16.94 45.48 -21.43
N GLY A 7 17.46 44.28 -21.64
CA GLY A 7 16.81 43.23 -22.42
C GLY A 7 15.56 42.69 -21.71
N LYS A 8 14.41 42.76 -22.37
CA LYS A 8 13.14 42.22 -21.88
C LYS A 8 13.16 40.68 -21.99
N HIS A 9 13.16 39.99 -20.85
CA HIS A 9 12.86 38.56 -20.80
C HIS A 9 11.41 38.30 -21.25
N ARG A 10 11.27 37.72 -22.44
CA ARG A 10 10.01 37.26 -23.00
C ARG A 10 9.61 35.96 -22.29
N LYS A 11 8.76 36.07 -21.26
CA LYS A 11 8.07 34.93 -20.63
C LYS A 11 7.18 34.25 -21.68
N THR A 12 7.60 33.10 -22.19
CA THR A 12 6.73 32.22 -22.97
C THR A 12 5.88 31.41 -22.00
N SER A 13 4.66 31.89 -21.73
CA SER A 13 3.62 31.09 -21.09
C SER A 13 3.25 29.94 -22.03
N LYS A 14 3.74 28.73 -21.74
CA LYS A 14 3.15 27.51 -22.30
C LYS A 14 1.73 27.43 -21.76
N LYS A 15 0.76 27.82 -22.58
CA LYS A 15 -0.67 27.58 -22.37
C LYS A 15 -0.85 26.09 -22.08
N CYS A 16 -1.29 25.76 -20.87
CA CYS A 16 -1.81 24.44 -20.55
C CYS A 16 -2.97 24.15 -21.49
N GLY A 17 -2.77 23.16 -22.38
CA GLY A 17 -3.81 22.68 -23.28
C GLY A 17 -5.01 22.19 -22.48
N LYS A 18 -6.19 22.60 -22.96
CA LYS A 18 -7.52 22.26 -22.45
C LYS A 18 -7.70 20.73 -22.36
N GLY A 19 -8.56 20.32 -21.42
CA GLY A 19 -8.86 18.96 -20.99
C GLY A 19 -8.70 17.88 -22.08
N GLY A 20 -7.89 16.88 -21.76
CA GLY A 20 -7.75 15.68 -22.57
C GLY A 20 -9.12 15.02 -22.73
N LYS A 21 -9.55 14.90 -23.99
CA LYS A 21 -10.65 14.02 -24.40
C LYS A 21 -10.40 12.64 -23.80
N SER A 22 -11.42 12.03 -23.21
CA SER A 22 -11.38 10.64 -22.75
C SER A 22 -10.80 9.76 -23.86
N SER A 23 -9.77 8.99 -23.53
CA SER A 23 -9.25 7.94 -24.43
C SER A 23 -10.40 7.05 -24.89
N PRO A 24 -10.42 6.60 -26.15
CA PRO A 24 -11.53 5.81 -26.65
C PRO A 24 -11.62 4.53 -25.82
N LEU A 25 -12.76 4.34 -25.15
CA LEU A 25 -13.15 3.04 -24.63
C LEU A 25 -13.24 2.06 -25.82
N PRO A 26 -13.04 0.74 -25.60
CA PRO A 26 -13.15 -0.26 -26.66
C PRO A 26 -14.45 -0.09 -27.45
N LYS A 27 -14.39 -0.26 -28.77
CA LYS A 27 -15.46 0.14 -29.73
C LYS A 27 -16.76 -0.69 -29.62
N ASN A 28 -16.88 -1.59 -28.65
CA ASN A 28 -18.07 -2.38 -28.39
C ASN A 28 -18.77 -1.91 -27.10
N TYR A 29 -19.67 -0.96 -27.28
CA TYR A 29 -20.40 -0.22 -26.23
C TYR A 29 -21.53 -1.00 -25.53
N ASN A 30 -21.70 -2.31 -25.81
CA ASN A 30 -22.84 -3.11 -25.31
C ASN A 30 -22.47 -4.30 -24.41
N MET A 31 -21.27 -4.34 -23.81
CA MET A 31 -20.98 -5.25 -22.70
C MET A 31 -21.05 -4.49 -21.36
N THR A 32 -22.25 -4.16 -20.92
CA THR A 32 -22.45 -3.83 -19.49
C THR A 32 -22.06 -5.05 -18.64
N LEU A 33 -21.51 -4.82 -17.44
CA LEU A 33 -21.27 -5.87 -16.43
C LEU A 33 -22.52 -6.77 -16.34
N ASN A 34 -22.46 -7.97 -16.88
CA ASN A 34 -23.56 -8.91 -16.81
C ASN A 34 -23.88 -9.20 -15.33
N ASN A 35 -25.17 -9.26 -14.97
CA ASN A 35 -25.65 -9.65 -13.65
C ASN A 35 -24.98 -10.92 -13.11
N ASN A 36 -24.53 -11.83 -13.98
CA ASN A 36 -23.76 -13.01 -13.60
C ASN A 36 -22.38 -12.67 -13.00
N HIS A 37 -21.64 -11.73 -13.58
CA HIS A 37 -20.33 -11.29 -13.05
C HIS A 37 -20.48 -10.60 -11.71
N VAL A 38 -21.50 -9.73 -11.58
CA VAL A 38 -21.81 -9.03 -10.33
C VAL A 38 -22.19 -10.02 -9.23
N ARG A 39 -23.06 -11.00 -9.54
CA ARG A 39 -23.44 -12.07 -8.59
C ARG A 39 -22.23 -12.90 -8.17
N ARG A 40 -21.36 -13.29 -9.11
CA ARG A 40 -20.14 -14.06 -8.83
C ARG A 40 -19.20 -13.31 -7.87
N ALA A 41 -18.91 -12.05 -8.16
CA ALA A 41 -18.05 -11.24 -7.29
C ALA A 41 -18.65 -11.09 -5.89
N LYS A 42 -19.95 -10.77 -5.80
CA LYS A 42 -20.66 -10.59 -4.52
C LYS A 42 -20.78 -11.88 -3.71
N SER A 43 -20.93 -13.03 -4.35
CA SER A 43 -21.04 -14.34 -3.67
C SER A 43 -19.81 -14.69 -2.83
N HIS A 44 -18.67 -14.04 -3.09
CA HIS A 44 -17.42 -14.22 -2.36
C HIS A 44 -16.96 -12.97 -1.60
N ASN A 45 -17.90 -12.09 -1.20
CA ASN A 45 -17.59 -10.80 -0.54
C ASN A 45 -16.59 -9.94 -1.34
N GLY A 46 -16.59 -10.07 -2.66
CA GLY A 46 -15.71 -9.37 -3.58
C GLY A 46 -16.40 -8.21 -4.29
N GLU A 47 -15.60 -7.28 -4.82
CA GLU A 47 -16.10 -6.22 -5.68
C GLU A 47 -15.90 -6.61 -7.17
N PRO A 48 -16.88 -6.37 -8.05
CA PRO A 48 -16.70 -6.58 -9.49
C PRO A 48 -15.64 -5.61 -10.04
N VAL A 49 -14.90 -6.04 -11.04
CA VAL A 49 -13.91 -5.22 -11.75
C VAL A 49 -14.37 -5.06 -13.18
N SER A 50 -14.46 -3.82 -13.66
CA SER A 50 -15.01 -3.52 -14.97
C SER A 50 -14.08 -2.64 -15.79
N ALA A 51 -13.95 -2.96 -17.08
CA ALA A 51 -13.20 -2.15 -18.04
C ALA A 51 -13.88 -0.80 -18.31
N TYR A 52 -15.20 -0.75 -18.14
CA TYR A 52 -16.03 0.44 -18.35
C TYR A 52 -16.18 1.29 -17.08
N ASN A 53 -15.65 0.82 -15.96
CA ASN A 53 -15.62 1.59 -14.73
C ASN A 53 -14.57 2.70 -14.81
N THR A 54 -15.02 3.92 -15.12
CA THR A 54 -14.18 5.12 -15.24
C THR A 54 -13.91 5.81 -13.90
N SER A 55 -14.29 5.20 -12.77
CA SER A 55 -14.27 5.87 -11.47
C SER A 55 -12.88 6.20 -10.93
N PHE A 56 -11.80 5.68 -11.52
CA PHE A 56 -10.43 6.15 -11.26
C PHE A 56 -10.11 7.50 -11.93
N ASN A 57 -11.00 7.99 -12.80
CA ASN A 57 -10.83 9.19 -13.61
C ASN A 57 -11.81 10.32 -13.25
N GLU A 58 -12.79 10.05 -12.37
CA GLU A 58 -13.86 10.98 -11.96
C GLU A 58 -13.37 12.28 -11.34
N ASN A 59 -12.23 12.25 -10.65
CA ASN A 59 -11.66 13.41 -9.96
C ASN A 59 -10.17 13.52 -10.27
N LEU A 60 -9.68 14.74 -10.48
CA LEU A 60 -8.26 15.03 -10.70
C LEU A 60 -7.37 14.37 -9.65
N PHE A 61 -7.62 14.61 -8.36
CA PHE A 61 -6.78 14.08 -7.28
C PHE A 61 -6.87 12.55 -7.17
N LEU A 62 -8.02 11.95 -7.48
CA LEU A 62 -8.16 10.50 -7.56
C LEU A 62 -7.29 9.93 -8.69
N ARG A 63 -7.42 10.53 -9.88
CA ARG A 63 -6.68 10.14 -11.09
C ARG A 63 -5.18 10.32 -10.94
N GLU A 64 -4.75 11.40 -10.30
CA GLU A 64 -3.35 11.76 -10.11
C GLU A 64 -2.68 10.95 -9.00
N SER A 65 -3.39 10.57 -7.92
CA SER A 65 -2.79 9.86 -6.78
C SER A 65 -2.72 8.34 -6.93
N HIS A 66 -3.51 7.76 -7.84
CA HIS A 66 -3.59 6.31 -8.04
C HIS A 66 -2.89 5.95 -9.35
N ASN A 67 -1.91 5.05 -9.33
CA ASN A 67 -1.18 4.56 -10.51
C ASN A 67 -1.65 3.15 -10.93
N CYS A 68 -0.92 2.55 -11.86
CA CYS A 68 -1.07 1.16 -12.30
C CYS A 68 -1.13 0.15 -11.16
N TYR A 69 -0.29 0.28 -10.12
CA TYR A 69 -0.28 -0.65 -8.97
C TYR A 69 -1.61 -0.62 -8.21
N THR A 70 -2.07 0.57 -7.81
CA THR A 70 -3.36 0.71 -7.10
C THR A 70 -4.57 0.34 -7.97
N TYR A 71 -4.48 0.59 -9.29
CA TYR A 71 -5.50 0.17 -10.25
C TYR A 71 -5.57 -1.36 -10.40
N PHE A 72 -4.41 -2.01 -10.47
CA PHE A 72 -4.25 -3.47 -10.47
C PHE A 72 -4.86 -4.10 -9.21
N LEU A 73 -4.64 -3.50 -8.04
CA LEU A 73 -5.27 -3.93 -6.79
C LEU A 73 -6.76 -3.56 -6.69
N ASN A 74 -7.28 -2.74 -7.61
CA ASN A 74 -8.61 -2.13 -7.53
C ASN A 74 -8.86 -1.41 -6.19
N LEU A 75 -7.84 -0.72 -5.67
CA LEU A 75 -7.93 0.01 -4.41
C LEU A 75 -7.95 1.52 -4.65
N LYS A 76 -8.79 2.20 -3.87
CA LYS A 76 -8.85 3.66 -3.80
C LYS A 76 -8.69 4.12 -2.36
N SER A 77 -7.86 5.13 -2.14
CA SER A 77 -7.57 5.67 -0.83
C SER A 77 -7.96 7.14 -0.75
N LYS A 78 -8.89 7.46 0.17
CA LYS A 78 -9.21 8.85 0.52
C LYS A 78 -7.96 9.58 1.02
N LYS A 79 -7.13 8.88 1.80
CA LYS A 79 -5.88 9.46 2.31
C LYS A 79 -4.90 9.81 1.20
N ALA A 80 -4.81 8.99 0.16
CA ALA A 80 -3.99 9.28 -1.02
C ALA A 80 -4.46 10.56 -1.73
N MET A 81 -5.77 10.72 -1.89
CA MET A 81 -6.34 11.93 -2.49
C MET A 81 -6.08 13.18 -1.64
N GLU A 82 -6.21 13.10 -0.32
CA GLU A 82 -5.90 14.20 0.59
C GLU A 82 -4.43 14.63 0.50
N LEU A 83 -3.50 13.67 0.55
CA LEU A 83 -2.06 13.96 0.40
C LEU A 83 -1.75 14.56 -0.97
N CYS A 84 -2.43 14.07 -2.01
CA CYS A 84 -2.29 14.58 -3.37
C CYS A 84 -2.74 16.04 -3.48
N LYS A 85 -3.80 16.47 -2.78
CA LYS A 85 -4.21 17.89 -2.76
C LYS A 85 -3.09 18.80 -2.25
N ASP A 86 -2.27 18.33 -1.33
CA ASP A 86 -1.15 19.11 -0.81
C ASP A 86 0.07 19.03 -1.73
N ASP A 87 0.46 17.83 -2.17
CA ASP A 87 1.58 17.66 -3.11
C ASP A 87 1.39 18.45 -4.41
N PHE A 88 0.16 18.43 -4.95
CA PHE A 88 -0.15 19.01 -6.24
C PHE A 88 -0.03 20.55 -6.25
N LYS A 89 -0.28 21.22 -5.12
CA LYS A 89 -0.11 22.68 -4.98
C LYS A 89 1.34 23.11 -5.23
N TYR A 90 2.31 22.29 -4.84
CA TYR A 90 3.73 22.65 -4.87
C TYR A 90 4.50 22.00 -6.02
N GLN A 91 4.11 20.79 -6.41
CA GLN A 91 4.88 19.97 -7.35
C GLN A 91 4.16 19.71 -8.67
N ASN A 92 2.87 20.09 -8.77
CA ASN A 92 2.00 19.74 -9.90
C ASN A 92 2.00 18.22 -10.22
N MET A 93 2.27 17.41 -9.20
CA MET A 93 2.29 15.94 -9.22
C MET A 93 1.95 15.42 -7.83
N CYS A 94 1.45 14.20 -7.76
CA CYS A 94 1.16 13.52 -6.51
C CYS A 94 2.11 12.36 -6.27
N ARG A 95 2.52 12.15 -5.01
CA ARG A 95 3.10 10.88 -4.61
C ARG A 95 2.05 9.77 -4.78
N ARG A 96 2.51 8.56 -5.09
CA ARG A 96 1.65 7.40 -5.35
C ARG A 96 2.15 6.20 -4.56
N ALA A 97 1.27 5.25 -4.28
CA ALA A 97 1.68 3.99 -3.68
C ALA A 97 2.63 3.23 -4.61
N GLN A 98 3.53 2.45 -4.02
CA GLN A 98 4.51 1.63 -4.73
C GLN A 98 4.58 0.25 -4.05
N PRO A 99 4.87 -0.83 -4.81
CA PRO A 99 5.05 -2.14 -4.23
C PRO A 99 6.25 -2.17 -3.27
N GLY A 100 6.06 -2.84 -2.14
CA GLY A 100 7.04 -3.03 -1.08
C GLY A 100 6.99 -1.96 0.02
N TYR A 101 6.26 -0.86 -0.18
CA TYR A 101 6.20 0.19 0.86
C TYR A 101 5.37 -0.19 2.07
N LEU A 102 4.45 -1.15 1.95
CA LEU A 102 3.68 -1.62 3.10
C LEU A 102 4.53 -2.60 3.93
N SER A 103 5.25 -3.48 3.26
CA SER A 103 6.18 -4.47 3.84
C SER A 103 7.54 -3.90 4.26
N GLY A 104 7.75 -2.58 4.09
CA GLY A 104 8.93 -1.88 4.62
C GLY A 104 10.17 -1.95 3.72
N HIS A 105 10.04 -2.38 2.46
CA HIS A 105 11.15 -2.37 1.52
C HIS A 105 11.69 -0.96 1.28
N PRO A 106 13.01 -0.82 1.07
CA PRO A 106 13.62 0.48 0.77
C PRO A 106 13.13 1.02 -0.57
N LYS A 107 13.30 2.33 -0.79
CA LYS A 107 13.00 2.96 -2.08
C LYS A 107 13.80 2.30 -3.20
N LEU A 108 13.11 2.02 -4.31
CA LEU A 108 13.73 1.44 -5.52
C LEU A 108 14.84 2.36 -6.06
N THR A 109 15.93 1.74 -6.47
CA THR A 109 17.02 2.31 -7.25
C THR A 109 17.00 1.72 -8.66
N LYS A 110 17.81 2.25 -9.59
CA LYS A 110 17.82 1.79 -10.99
C LYS A 110 18.00 0.27 -11.11
N LYS A 111 18.90 -0.33 -10.31
CA LYS A 111 19.18 -1.78 -10.33
C LYS A 111 18.02 -2.66 -9.84
N ASP A 112 17.02 -2.07 -9.19
CA ASP A 112 15.92 -2.81 -8.56
C ASP A 112 14.73 -3.02 -9.51
N TYR A 113 14.71 -2.32 -10.65
CA TYR A 113 13.69 -2.51 -11.69
C TYR A 113 13.98 -3.78 -12.51
N LYS A 114 13.67 -4.93 -11.92
CA LYS A 114 13.71 -6.27 -12.52
C LYS A 114 12.55 -7.11 -11.98
N CYS A 115 12.06 -8.06 -12.77
CA CYS A 115 10.83 -8.80 -12.46
C CYS A 115 10.83 -9.42 -11.05
N GLY A 116 11.88 -10.16 -10.68
CA GLY A 116 11.94 -10.82 -9.35
C GLY A 116 11.80 -9.85 -8.18
N VAL A 117 12.39 -8.65 -8.26
CA VAL A 117 12.34 -7.67 -7.16
C VAL A 117 10.97 -6.99 -7.07
N ILE A 118 10.38 -6.62 -8.20
CA ILE A 118 9.06 -5.98 -8.20
C ILE A 118 7.97 -7.01 -7.81
N GLU A 119 8.13 -8.27 -8.23
CA GLU A 119 7.25 -9.38 -7.87
C GLU A 119 7.30 -9.65 -6.36
N GLU A 120 8.49 -9.86 -5.80
CA GLU A 120 8.71 -10.05 -4.36
C GLU A 120 8.02 -8.94 -3.55
N ARG A 121 8.30 -7.67 -3.88
CA ARG A 121 7.68 -6.50 -3.22
C ARG A 121 6.16 -6.47 -3.31
N THR A 122 5.60 -6.95 -4.41
CA THR A 122 4.15 -6.99 -4.63
C THR A 122 3.50 -8.07 -3.77
N LEU A 123 4.13 -9.25 -3.73
CA LEU A 123 3.63 -10.40 -2.98
C LEU A 123 3.82 -10.21 -1.46
N ASP A 124 4.90 -9.55 -1.03
CA ASP A 124 5.12 -9.20 0.37
C ASP A 124 4.07 -8.20 0.89
N ASP A 125 3.70 -7.21 0.08
CA ASP A 125 2.60 -6.29 0.42
C ASP A 125 1.23 -7.00 0.39
N ASN A 126 1.06 -7.98 -0.48
CA ASN A 126 -0.24 -8.60 -0.80
C ASN A 126 -0.15 -10.14 -0.92
N PRO A 127 0.06 -10.87 0.20
CA PRO A 127 0.35 -12.31 0.18
C PRO A 127 -0.79 -13.21 -0.29
N SER A 128 -2.00 -12.65 -0.47
CA SER A 128 -3.12 -13.38 -1.09
C SER A 128 -3.01 -13.47 -2.61
N ILE A 129 -2.17 -12.64 -3.26
CA ILE A 129 -1.91 -12.69 -4.70
C ILE A 129 -1.01 -13.89 -5.00
N TYR A 130 -1.28 -14.61 -6.08
CA TYR A 130 -0.43 -15.71 -6.55
C TYR A 130 -0.22 -15.63 -8.06
N LYS A 131 0.91 -16.15 -8.51
CA LYS A 131 1.32 -16.18 -9.91
C LYS A 131 0.65 -17.33 -10.66
N LEU A 132 0.47 -17.14 -11.97
CA LEU A 132 0.07 -18.18 -12.92
C LEU A 132 1.20 -18.44 -13.93
N ASP A 133 1.22 -19.63 -14.50
CA ASP A 133 2.23 -20.03 -15.49
C ASP A 133 1.84 -19.58 -16.91
N SER A 134 0.53 -19.57 -17.21
CA SER A 134 -0.02 -19.21 -18.52
C SER A 134 -1.19 -18.23 -18.45
N ILE A 135 -1.46 -17.54 -19.55
CA ILE A 135 -2.67 -16.74 -19.74
C ILE A 135 -3.94 -17.59 -19.72
N ASP A 136 -3.87 -18.88 -20.06
CA ASP A 136 -5.04 -19.77 -20.11
C ASP A 136 -5.42 -20.31 -18.73
N ASP A 137 -4.53 -20.20 -17.75
CA ASP A 137 -4.78 -20.68 -16.39
C ASP A 137 -5.91 -19.88 -15.74
N SER A 138 -6.80 -20.59 -15.05
CA SER A 138 -7.94 -19.97 -14.38
C SER A 138 -7.62 -19.59 -12.94
N CYS A 139 -8.05 -18.38 -12.56
CA CYS A 139 -8.05 -17.97 -11.15
C CYS A 139 -9.20 -18.65 -10.39
N LYS A 140 -9.01 -18.83 -9.08
CA LYS A 140 -10.10 -19.14 -8.14
C LYS A 140 -11.27 -18.14 -8.32
N PRO A 141 -12.54 -18.56 -8.09
CA PRO A 141 -13.71 -17.71 -8.34
C PRO A 141 -13.73 -16.36 -7.60
N ASP A 142 -13.11 -16.28 -6.43
CA ASP A 142 -12.99 -15.07 -5.61
C ASP A 142 -11.83 -14.14 -6.03
N TYR A 143 -11.22 -14.39 -7.19
CA TYR A 143 -10.09 -13.65 -7.76
C TYR A 143 -10.42 -13.11 -9.16
N TYR A 144 -9.63 -12.14 -9.60
CA TYR A 144 -9.52 -11.71 -11.00
C TYR A 144 -8.07 -11.81 -11.47
N LYS A 145 -7.83 -11.79 -12.78
CA LYS A 145 -6.50 -11.93 -13.37
C LYS A 145 -5.86 -10.56 -13.57
N GLY A 146 -4.54 -10.48 -13.43
CA GLY A 146 -3.73 -9.33 -13.75
C GLY A 146 -2.39 -9.74 -14.33
N ALA A 147 -1.57 -8.77 -14.72
CA ALA A 147 -0.22 -9.02 -15.25
C ALA A 147 0.74 -7.91 -14.84
N MET A 148 2.04 -8.22 -14.82
CA MET A 148 3.10 -7.29 -14.47
C MET A 148 4.22 -7.30 -15.51
N VAL A 149 4.76 -6.11 -15.78
CA VAL A 149 5.89 -5.91 -16.69
C VAL A 149 6.88 -4.93 -16.07
N VAL A 150 8.13 -4.99 -16.53
CA VAL A 150 9.20 -4.10 -16.08
C VAL A 150 9.88 -3.44 -17.27
N ALA A 151 10.17 -2.15 -17.10
CA ALA A 151 11.12 -1.40 -17.92
C ALA A 151 12.46 -1.37 -17.18
N PRO A 152 13.44 -2.20 -17.59
CA PRO A 152 14.68 -2.36 -16.85
C PRO A 152 15.38 -1.03 -16.57
N GLY A 153 15.83 -0.85 -15.33
CA GLY A 153 16.53 0.37 -14.93
C GLY A 153 15.64 1.58 -14.64
N ARG A 154 14.32 1.51 -14.91
CA ARG A 154 13.47 2.70 -14.96
C ARG A 154 12.12 2.61 -14.28
N ASP A 155 11.30 1.63 -14.64
CA ASP A 155 9.90 1.59 -14.18
C ASP A 155 9.34 0.17 -14.16
N TYR A 156 8.14 0.03 -13.60
CA TYR A 156 7.33 -1.18 -13.66
C TYR A 156 5.89 -0.81 -14.01
N HIS A 157 5.10 -1.77 -14.47
CA HIS A 157 3.72 -1.49 -14.84
C HIS A 157 2.82 -2.71 -14.67
N TYR A 158 1.53 -2.46 -14.43
CA TYR A 158 0.53 -3.49 -14.16
C TYR A 158 -0.69 -3.36 -15.06
N TYR A 159 -1.28 -4.51 -15.34
CA TYR A 159 -2.51 -4.70 -16.13
C TYR A 159 -3.54 -5.48 -15.32
N ARG A 160 -4.82 -5.27 -15.61
CA ARG A 160 -5.93 -5.98 -14.98
C ARG A 160 -6.87 -6.51 -16.05
N LEU A 161 -7.21 -7.79 -15.98
CA LEU A 161 -8.30 -8.37 -16.74
C LEU A 161 -9.60 -8.11 -15.99
N ASN A 162 -10.54 -7.42 -16.64
CA ASN A 162 -11.83 -7.12 -16.05
C ASN A 162 -12.84 -8.24 -16.31
N ASP A 163 -13.98 -8.18 -15.64
CA ASP A 163 -15.01 -9.22 -15.69
C ASP A 163 -15.60 -9.39 -17.11
N GLU A 164 -15.46 -8.39 -17.97
CA GLU A 164 -15.86 -8.42 -19.38
C GLU A 164 -14.80 -9.04 -20.31
N ASN A 165 -13.77 -9.69 -19.76
CA ASN A 165 -12.61 -10.22 -20.49
C ASN A 165 -11.83 -9.18 -21.30
N VAL A 166 -11.84 -7.92 -20.84
CA VAL A 166 -11.07 -6.82 -21.43
C VAL A 166 -9.89 -6.48 -20.51
N TRP A 167 -8.68 -6.54 -21.05
CA TRP A 167 -7.49 -6.07 -20.35
C TRP A 167 -7.44 -4.55 -20.35
N THR A 168 -7.16 -3.97 -19.19
CA THR A 168 -6.96 -2.53 -19.04
C THR A 168 -5.76 -2.23 -18.15
N HIS A 169 -5.27 -1.01 -18.23
CA HIS A 169 -4.22 -0.50 -17.36
C HIS A 169 -4.38 1.01 -17.14
N LYS A 170 -3.58 1.55 -16.20
CA LYS A 170 -3.57 2.99 -15.88
C LYS A 170 -2.14 3.53 -15.85
N PRO A 171 -1.67 4.23 -16.91
CA PRO A 171 -0.29 4.76 -16.97
C PRO A 171 -0.10 5.95 -16.03
N GLY A 172 0.42 5.72 -14.82
CA GLY A 172 0.67 6.77 -13.84
C GLY A 172 -0.56 7.64 -13.60
N TYR A 173 -0.47 8.94 -13.94
CA TYR A 173 -1.55 9.91 -13.79
C TYR A 173 -2.58 9.93 -14.93
N LYS A 174 -2.31 9.25 -16.04
CA LYS A 174 -3.21 9.24 -17.21
C LYS A 174 -4.49 8.44 -16.89
N PRO A 175 -5.61 8.69 -17.61
CA PRO A 175 -6.79 7.86 -17.49
C PRO A 175 -6.50 6.37 -17.72
N SER A 176 -7.32 5.50 -17.13
CA SER A 176 -7.30 4.07 -17.47
C SER A 176 -7.70 3.86 -18.93
N THR A 177 -7.11 2.87 -19.59
CA THR A 177 -7.33 2.56 -21.01
C THR A 177 -7.22 1.05 -21.25
N ALA A 178 -7.85 0.58 -22.33
CA ALA A 178 -7.71 -0.78 -22.87
C ALA A 178 -6.66 -0.86 -23.99
N LEU A 179 -6.03 0.27 -24.32
CA LEU A 179 -5.14 0.39 -25.47
C LEU A 179 -3.67 0.31 -25.07
N ASP A 180 -2.88 -0.40 -25.87
CA ASP A 180 -1.43 -0.55 -25.72
C ASP A 180 -0.65 0.69 -26.20
N SER A 181 0.68 0.63 -26.26
CA SER A 181 1.49 1.78 -26.68
C SER A 181 1.33 2.17 -28.15
N ASN A 182 0.82 1.28 -29.00
CA ASN A 182 0.55 1.49 -30.42
C ASN A 182 -0.93 1.86 -30.69
N ASN A 183 -1.73 2.06 -29.64
CA ASN A 183 -3.17 2.28 -29.68
C ASN A 183 -4.00 1.07 -30.15
N ASN A 184 -3.49 -0.15 -29.99
CA ASN A 184 -4.24 -1.38 -30.24
C ASN A 184 -4.91 -1.87 -28.96
N GLU A 185 -6.04 -2.57 -29.07
CA GLU A 185 -6.66 -3.21 -27.90
C GLU A 185 -5.73 -4.29 -27.32
N ILE A 186 -5.61 -4.33 -25.99
CA ILE A 186 -4.80 -5.31 -25.30
C ILE A 186 -5.57 -6.63 -25.21
N ILE A 187 -5.14 -7.61 -26.01
CA ILE A 187 -5.65 -8.98 -25.92
C ILE A 187 -4.84 -9.80 -24.92
N ASP A 188 -3.52 -9.62 -24.93
CA ASP A 188 -2.58 -10.25 -24.02
C ASP A 188 -1.48 -9.24 -23.62
N PRO A 189 -1.35 -8.89 -22.32
CA PRO A 189 -0.28 -8.03 -21.83
C PRO A 189 1.14 -8.52 -22.15
N GLN A 190 1.37 -9.83 -22.35
CA GLN A 190 2.67 -10.38 -22.73
C GLN A 190 3.06 -9.99 -24.16
N LEU A 191 2.09 -9.97 -25.07
CA LEU A 191 2.27 -9.74 -26.51
C LEU A 191 1.97 -8.30 -26.96
N ALA A 192 1.27 -7.51 -26.13
CA ALA A 192 0.92 -6.13 -26.43
C ALA A 192 2.15 -5.24 -26.64
N ALA A 193 1.99 -4.13 -27.37
CA ALA A 193 3.05 -3.13 -27.49
C ALA A 193 3.23 -2.38 -26.16
N ARG A 194 4.48 -2.32 -25.67
CA ARG A 194 4.82 -1.71 -24.38
C ARG A 194 5.96 -0.70 -24.45
N ASP A 195 6.20 -0.15 -25.62
CA ASP A 195 7.17 0.92 -25.82
C ASP A 195 6.46 2.27 -25.80
N TYR A 196 6.54 2.97 -24.67
CA TYR A 196 5.95 4.30 -24.51
C TYR A 196 6.94 5.44 -24.80
N GLY A 197 8.09 5.12 -25.38
CA GLY A 197 9.16 6.05 -25.74
C GLY A 197 10.01 6.53 -24.55
N GLY A 198 11.07 7.26 -24.89
CA GLY A 198 11.98 7.86 -23.92
C GLY A 198 12.76 6.83 -23.11
N THR A 199 12.30 6.56 -21.89
CA THR A 199 12.94 5.55 -21.01
C THR A 199 11.95 4.49 -20.52
N LEU A 200 10.72 4.49 -21.06
CA LEU A 200 9.61 3.64 -20.61
C LEU A 200 9.39 2.50 -21.61
N HIS A 201 10.42 1.66 -21.76
CA HIS A 201 10.41 0.47 -22.60
C HIS A 201 10.18 -0.76 -21.71
N TYR A 202 8.93 -1.22 -21.55
CA TYR A 202 8.63 -2.38 -20.69
C TYR A 202 8.89 -3.68 -21.44
N LYS A 203 10.18 -4.02 -21.55
CA LYS A 203 10.68 -5.18 -22.30
C LYS A 203 10.41 -6.49 -21.57
N ASP A 204 10.44 -6.47 -20.24
CA ASP A 204 10.39 -7.70 -19.44
C ASP A 204 8.94 -7.99 -19.04
N PHE A 205 8.41 -9.13 -19.49
CA PHE A 205 7.16 -9.66 -18.98
C PHE A 205 7.43 -10.51 -17.74
N CYS A 206 6.78 -10.19 -16.62
CA CYS A 206 7.09 -10.83 -15.34
C CYS A 206 6.15 -11.99 -15.01
N GLY A 207 4.91 -11.94 -15.50
CA GLY A 207 3.94 -13.02 -15.34
C GLY A 207 2.49 -12.53 -15.28
N TYR A 208 1.60 -13.51 -15.18
CA TYR A 208 0.20 -13.31 -14.85
C TYR A 208 -0.02 -13.62 -13.36
N TYR A 209 -1.03 -12.99 -12.78
CA TYR A 209 -1.33 -13.12 -11.35
C TYR A 209 -2.83 -13.18 -11.13
N CYS A 210 -3.23 -13.89 -10.09
CA CYS A 210 -4.57 -13.85 -9.54
C CYS A 210 -4.60 -12.91 -8.34
N VAL A 211 -5.46 -11.89 -8.42
CA VAL A 211 -5.64 -10.85 -7.40
C VAL A 211 -6.99 -11.03 -6.71
N PRO A 212 -7.07 -11.06 -5.37
CA PRO A 212 -8.33 -11.33 -4.68
C PRO A 212 -9.34 -10.20 -4.93
N ARG A 213 -10.61 -10.53 -5.09
CA ARG A 213 -11.69 -9.54 -5.27
C ARG A 213 -11.99 -8.79 -3.98
N ASN A 214 -11.89 -9.46 -2.85
CA ASN A 214 -12.11 -8.86 -1.53
C ASN A 214 -11.00 -7.84 -1.22
N LYS A 215 -11.38 -6.57 -1.05
CA LYS A 215 -10.45 -5.48 -0.74
C LYS A 215 -9.72 -5.64 0.58
N ASN A 216 -10.27 -6.37 1.55
CA ASN A 216 -9.65 -6.59 2.86
C ASN A 216 -8.46 -7.56 2.78
N ARG A 217 -8.24 -8.19 1.61
CA ARG A 217 -7.11 -9.08 1.33
C ARG A 217 -6.04 -8.42 0.47
N LYS A 218 -6.12 -7.09 0.35
CA LYS A 218 -5.21 -6.26 -0.44
C LYS A 218 -4.93 -4.98 0.30
N ASP A 219 -3.73 -4.45 0.12
CA ASP A 219 -3.35 -3.20 0.74
C ASP A 219 -2.29 -2.48 -0.13
N MET A 220 -2.18 -1.17 0.08
CA MET A 220 -1.32 -0.27 -0.67
C MET A 220 -0.79 0.84 0.25
N SER A 221 0.48 1.16 0.13
CA SER A 221 1.11 2.19 0.94
C SER A 221 1.96 3.16 0.12
N HIS A 222 2.06 4.40 0.59
CA HIS A 222 3.01 5.39 0.08
C HIS A 222 4.29 5.33 0.91
N ALA A 223 5.40 5.81 0.33
CA ALA A 223 6.67 5.88 1.05
C ALA A 223 6.51 6.57 2.42
N ASN A 224 7.12 5.99 3.45
CA ASN A 224 7.20 6.53 4.82
C ASN A 224 5.86 6.68 5.57
N GLN A 225 4.77 6.03 5.14
CA GLN A 225 3.55 5.94 5.96
C GLN A 225 3.67 4.94 7.12
N TRP A 226 4.50 3.89 6.98
CA TRP A 226 4.80 2.94 8.06
C TRP A 226 5.50 3.61 9.24
N ASN A 227 6.52 4.45 8.99
CA ASN A 227 7.25 5.17 10.06
C ASN A 227 6.35 6.11 10.86
N LYS A 228 5.39 6.81 10.24
CA LYS A 228 4.47 7.70 10.96
C LYS A 228 3.43 6.93 11.77
N ALA A 229 2.92 5.81 11.25
CA ALA A 229 1.97 4.97 11.99
C ALA A 229 2.65 4.26 13.16
N HIS A 230 3.85 3.70 12.97
CA HIS A 230 4.66 3.13 14.04
C HIS A 230 5.09 4.18 15.07
N GLU A 231 5.54 5.37 14.64
CA GLU A 231 5.88 6.46 15.56
C GLU A 231 4.65 6.95 16.35
N ILE A 232 3.46 6.99 15.73
CA ILE A 232 2.20 7.33 16.43
C ILE A 232 1.79 6.22 17.39
N LEU A 233 1.93 4.95 17.01
CA LEU A 233 1.61 3.80 17.86
C LEU A 233 2.60 3.68 19.03
N GLU A 234 3.89 3.86 18.80
CA GLU A 234 4.92 3.96 19.85
C GLU A 234 4.65 5.14 20.77
N LYS A 235 4.37 6.34 20.24
CA LYS A 235 4.01 7.50 21.07
C LYS A 235 2.73 7.27 21.88
N LYS A 236 1.73 6.59 21.32
CA LYS A 236 0.49 6.20 22.04
C LYS A 236 0.77 5.15 23.11
N ASN A 237 1.61 4.16 22.83
CA ASN A 237 1.99 3.12 23.78
C ASN A 237 2.84 3.69 24.93
N ILE A 238 3.78 4.58 24.64
CA ILE A 238 4.57 5.33 25.63
C ILE A 238 3.66 6.23 26.48
N LYS A 239 2.70 6.93 25.86
CA LYS A 239 1.73 7.76 26.60
C LYS A 239 0.83 6.91 27.51
N ASN A 240 0.39 5.74 27.05
CA ASN A 240 -0.40 4.80 27.84
C ASN A 240 0.41 4.23 29.01
N TYR A 241 1.66 3.83 28.78
CA TYR A 241 2.57 3.37 29.83
C TYR A 241 2.81 4.46 30.88
N ASN A 242 3.09 5.70 30.47
CA ASN A 242 3.31 6.83 31.38
C ASN A 242 2.04 7.19 32.18
N ASN A 243 0.86 7.05 31.57
CA ASN A 243 -0.41 7.26 32.26
C ASN A 243 -0.70 6.14 33.27
N GLN A 244 -0.41 4.88 32.93
CA GLN A 244 -0.47 3.76 33.86
C GLN A 244 0.51 3.96 35.02
N GLU A 245 1.73 4.40 34.77
CA GLU A 245 2.72 4.67 35.81
C GLU A 245 2.28 5.81 36.75
N LYS A 246 1.64 6.88 36.22
CA LYS A 246 1.04 7.95 37.02
C LYS A 246 -0.15 7.47 37.86
N LEU A 247 -1.01 6.62 37.31
CA LEU A 247 -2.11 5.97 38.03
C LEU A 247 -1.59 5.04 39.13
N VAL A 248 -0.57 4.24 38.85
CA VAL A 248 0.07 3.38 39.86
C VAL A 248 0.71 4.22 40.96
N LYS A 249 1.40 5.33 40.63
CA LYS A 249 1.97 6.25 41.63
C LYS A 249 0.89 6.97 42.46
N SER A 250 -0.25 7.35 41.87
CA SER A 250 -1.36 7.97 42.61
C SER A 250 -2.09 6.98 43.52
N VAL A 251 -2.24 5.73 43.07
CA VAL A 251 -2.80 4.63 43.88
C VAL A 251 -1.85 4.24 45.01
N VAL A 252 -0.54 4.19 44.76
CA VAL A 252 0.48 3.91 45.80
C VAL A 252 0.53 5.05 46.83
N SER A 253 0.40 6.32 46.42
CA SER A 253 0.36 7.45 47.37
C SER A 253 -0.95 7.48 48.17
N HIS A 254 -2.09 7.11 47.56
CA HIS A 254 -3.37 6.93 48.28
C HIS A 254 -3.33 5.75 49.24
N LYS A 255 -2.65 4.65 48.89
CA LYS A 255 -2.46 3.48 49.75
C LYS A 255 -1.47 3.74 50.89
N GLN A 256 -0.51 4.66 50.71
CA GLN A 256 0.36 5.16 51.78
C GLN A 256 -0.35 6.16 52.70
N LYS A 257 -1.27 7.00 52.18
CA LYS A 257 -2.13 7.87 53.02
C LYS A 257 -3.17 7.09 53.81
N THR A 258 -3.74 6.01 53.28
CA THR A 258 -4.73 5.15 53.97
C THR A 258 -4.10 4.09 54.89
N ARG A 259 -2.78 3.85 54.82
CA ARG A 259 -2.03 2.98 55.76
C ARG A 259 -1.53 3.68 57.03
N LYS A 260 -1.90 4.92 57.30
CA LYS A 260 -1.63 5.53 58.61
C LYS A 260 -2.60 5.11 59.73
N ASN A 261 -3.71 4.46 59.42
CA ASN A 261 -4.64 3.91 60.42
C ASN A 261 -5.08 2.49 60.04
N ASN A 262 -4.23 1.49 60.26
CA ASN A 262 -4.62 0.15 60.72
C ASN A 262 -3.39 -0.77 60.83
N THR A 263 -2.99 -1.02 62.07
CA THR A 263 -2.06 -2.07 62.48
C THR A 263 -2.68 -3.44 62.23
N HIS A 264 -2.28 -4.14 61.17
CA HIS A 264 -2.42 -5.60 61.12
C HIS A 264 -1.21 -6.25 60.46
N VAL A 265 -0.52 -7.04 61.29
CA VAL A 265 0.63 -7.89 61.01
C VAL A 265 0.24 -8.92 59.95
N THR A 266 0.88 -8.88 58.78
CA THR A 266 0.62 -9.84 57.69
C THR A 266 1.61 -11.00 57.71
N LEU A 267 1.08 -12.17 57.38
CA LEU A 267 1.66 -13.53 57.30
C LEU A 267 3.11 -13.65 56.78
N GLY A 268 3.63 -12.65 56.06
CA GLY A 268 5.00 -12.64 55.51
C GLY A 268 6.09 -12.70 56.58
N LYS A 269 5.87 -12.13 57.78
CA LYS A 269 6.85 -12.22 58.88
C LYS A 269 6.93 -13.62 59.52
N ARG A 270 5.85 -14.41 59.47
CA ARG A 270 5.86 -15.81 59.94
C ARG A 270 6.55 -16.75 58.95
N VAL A 271 6.47 -16.48 57.65
CA VAL A 271 7.16 -17.28 56.62
C VAL A 271 8.67 -17.00 56.62
N ALA A 272 9.08 -15.74 56.80
CA ALA A 272 10.50 -15.37 56.87
C ALA A 272 11.23 -16.03 58.05
N SER A 273 10.62 -16.07 59.25
CA SER A 273 11.26 -16.68 60.43
C SER A 273 11.33 -18.20 60.37
N VAL A 274 10.41 -18.86 59.65
CA VAL A 274 10.44 -20.33 59.42
C VAL A 274 11.54 -20.71 58.40
N ILE A 275 11.81 -19.85 57.42
CA ILE A 275 12.87 -20.09 56.42
C ILE A 275 14.27 -19.86 57.03
N GLU A 276 14.44 -18.86 57.89
CA GLU A 276 15.73 -18.62 58.57
C GLU A 276 16.10 -19.74 59.56
N LYS A 277 15.12 -20.29 60.31
CA LYS A 277 15.37 -21.44 61.20
C LYS A 277 15.80 -22.71 60.44
N LYS A 278 15.31 -22.93 59.21
CA LYS A 278 15.71 -24.09 58.38
C LYS A 278 17.11 -23.94 57.77
N LYS A 279 17.57 -22.72 57.48
CA LYS A 279 18.93 -22.48 56.97
C LYS A 279 20.01 -22.71 58.03
N ASN A 280 19.77 -22.31 59.28
CA ASN A 280 20.78 -22.44 60.35
C ASN A 280 20.99 -23.88 60.86
N ASN A 281 19.98 -24.76 60.74
CA ASN A 281 20.10 -26.18 61.10
C ASN A 281 20.85 -27.04 60.06
N ASN A 282 20.93 -26.59 58.80
CA ASN A 282 21.67 -27.29 57.74
C ASN A 282 23.15 -26.91 57.67
N ILE A 283 23.54 -25.77 58.26
CA ILE A 283 24.94 -25.31 58.31
C ILE A 283 25.68 -25.98 59.49
N THR A 284 24.98 -26.33 60.57
CA THR A 284 25.54 -27.04 61.74
C THR A 284 25.72 -28.55 61.54
N LYS A 285 24.99 -29.19 60.61
CA LYS A 285 25.18 -30.61 60.25
C LYS A 285 26.33 -30.89 59.28
N LYS A 286 26.89 -29.87 58.62
CA LYS A 286 28.01 -30.01 57.66
C LYS A 286 29.40 -29.76 58.25
N ARG A 287 29.49 -29.53 59.57
CA ARG A 287 30.74 -29.28 60.32
C ARG A 287 31.02 -30.33 61.42
N LYS A 288 30.29 -31.45 61.43
CA LYS A 288 30.51 -32.61 62.33
C LYS A 288 30.46 -33.96 61.57
N SER A 289 30.92 -33.98 60.31
CA SER A 289 31.24 -35.19 59.55
C SER A 289 32.64 -35.06 59.00
#